data_AF-A0AAN0K3A1-F1
#
_entry.id   AF-A0AAN0K3A1-F1
#
_cell.length_a   1.000
_cell.length_b   1.000
_cell.length_c   1.000
_cell.angle_alpha   90.00
_cell.angle_beta   90.00
_cell.angle_gamma   90.00
#
_symmetry.space_group_name_H-M   'P 1'
#
loop_
_entity.id
_entity.type
_entity.pdbx_description
1 polymer ?
#
loop_
_entity_poly.entity_id
_entity_poly.type
_entity_poly.pdbx_seq_one_letter_code
_entity_poly.pdbx_strand_id
1 'polypeptide(L)'
;NEEKEKESLQQSEVEPEEEYMDQHYTQEDSGSGEGYACLMFYEKNSFIYFTAVPAKMVIALLEYIKDHHRFAEVGPIHYFHFKWFNGFIELNFNEKPPAGWTLIPLIKSCRLYQEDIDSFDGTDESIPPYCFISFQGSPDAVPTLHYSVPLVGVADPVTLFIHRTMKSTAPPAAPYTGLVYHEKKEEEHLIIFTAAKYKDISNAVNVSYNICNQEFND
;
A
#
# COMPACT_ATOMS: atom_id res chain seq x y z
N ASN A 1 62.89 7.93 -18.77
CA ASN A 1 61.73 7.81 -17.86
C ASN A 1 60.52 8.15 -18.70
N GLU A 2 60.05 7.14 -19.44
CA GLU A 2 59.02 6.18 -18.98
C GLU A 2 57.67 6.83 -19.27
N GLU A 3 57.12 6.51 -20.45
CA GLU A 3 55.96 5.62 -20.65
C GLU A 3 54.69 6.50 -20.74
N LYS A 4 53.99 6.56 -21.89
CA LYS A 4 52.91 5.63 -22.29
C LYS A 4 51.95 5.39 -21.10
N GLU A 5 50.64 5.59 -21.18
CA GLU A 5 49.76 5.05 -22.21
C GLU A 5 48.35 5.64 -22.07
N LYS A 6 47.60 5.52 -23.15
CA LYS A 6 46.15 5.69 -23.27
C LYS A 6 45.38 4.91 -22.20
N GLU A 7 44.19 5.41 -21.87
CA GLU A 7 42.94 4.63 -21.75
C GLU A 7 41.81 5.64 -21.46
N SER A 8 40.84 5.85 -22.36
CA SER A 8 39.77 4.96 -22.81
C SER A 8 38.45 5.38 -22.15
N LEU A 9 37.52 5.80 -23.02
CA LEU A 9 36.11 5.94 -22.72
C LEU A 9 35.57 4.72 -21.97
N GLN A 10 34.89 4.96 -20.86
CA GLN A 10 33.78 4.12 -20.44
C GLN A 10 32.58 5.03 -20.15
N GLN A 11 31.74 5.13 -21.18
CA GLN A 11 30.32 5.38 -21.03
C GLN A 11 29.75 4.19 -20.24
N SER A 12 29.28 4.44 -19.03
CA SER A 12 28.27 3.59 -18.39
C SER A 12 27.03 4.45 -18.25
N GLU A 13 26.03 4.17 -19.08
CA GLU A 13 24.65 4.59 -18.86
C GLU A 13 24.22 4.06 -17.50
N VAL A 14 24.07 4.96 -16.53
CA VAL A 14 23.35 4.69 -15.30
C VAL A 14 21.92 5.15 -15.56
N GLU A 15 21.01 4.19 -15.62
CA GLU A 15 19.57 4.43 -15.63
C GLU A 15 19.19 5.29 -14.41
N PRO A 16 18.27 6.27 -14.53
CA PRO A 16 17.89 7.08 -13.40
C PRO A 16 17.11 6.21 -12.41
N GLU A 17 17.71 5.94 -11.26
CA GLU A 17 16.97 5.49 -10.08
C GLU A 17 15.90 6.54 -9.77
N GLU A 18 14.65 6.10 -9.69
CA GLU A 18 13.50 6.93 -9.35
C GLU A 18 13.63 7.42 -7.90
N GLU A 19 14.28 8.57 -7.74
CA GLU A 19 14.33 9.32 -6.48
C GLU A 19 12.97 9.99 -6.23
N TYR A 20 12.01 9.21 -5.71
CA TYR A 20 10.77 9.73 -5.13
C TYR A 20 10.70 9.30 -3.68
N MET A 21 11.26 10.12 -2.77
CA MET A 21 10.72 10.47 -1.45
C MET A 21 11.71 11.40 -0.74
N ASP A 22 11.68 12.69 -1.09
CA ASP A 22 12.13 13.74 -0.17
C ASP A 22 11.14 14.90 -0.21
N GLN A 23 10.13 14.84 0.66
CA GLN A 23 9.27 15.98 0.94
C GLN A 23 9.06 16.09 2.45
N HIS A 24 10.01 16.83 3.06
CA HIS A 24 9.84 17.69 4.24
C HIS A 24 9.52 17.02 5.58
N TYR A 25 10.57 16.48 6.22
CA TYR A 25 10.63 16.40 7.69
C TYR A 25 11.25 17.67 8.27
N THR A 26 10.47 18.73 8.45
CA THR A 26 10.80 19.75 9.46
C THR A 26 9.53 20.47 9.93
N GLN A 27 9.20 20.32 11.21
CA GLN A 27 8.51 21.36 11.95
C GLN A 27 9.03 21.43 13.38
N GLU A 28 9.22 22.68 13.82
CA GLU A 28 10.02 23.12 14.95
C GLU A 28 9.42 22.76 16.32
N ASP A 29 10.30 22.29 17.20
CA ASP A 29 10.08 22.07 18.62
C ASP A 29 9.74 23.40 19.31
N SER A 30 8.50 23.52 19.79
CA SER A 30 8.12 24.58 20.72
C SER A 30 7.03 24.13 21.68
N GLY A 31 7.46 23.50 22.78
CA GLY A 31 6.75 23.57 24.06
C GLY A 31 6.11 22.29 24.58
N SER A 32 6.92 21.42 25.19
CA SER A 32 6.60 20.58 26.36
C SER A 32 5.21 19.91 26.47
N GLY A 33 4.62 19.46 25.37
CA GLY A 33 3.52 18.49 25.34
C GLY A 33 3.86 17.47 24.29
N GLU A 34 3.94 16.18 24.65
CA GLU A 34 4.20 15.14 23.65
C GLU A 34 3.09 15.19 22.59
N GLY A 35 3.45 15.57 21.36
CA GLY A 35 2.49 15.62 20.26
C GLY A 35 1.98 14.24 19.88
N TYR A 36 1.02 14.21 18.98
CA TYR A 36 0.39 13.00 18.47
C TYR A 36 0.62 12.88 16.97
N ALA A 37 0.51 11.67 16.46
CA ALA A 37 0.55 11.38 15.04
C ALA A 37 -0.68 10.58 14.64
N CYS A 38 -1.24 10.86 13.48
CA CYS A 38 -2.30 10.06 12.88
C CYS A 38 -2.00 9.78 11.41
N LEU A 39 -2.57 8.70 10.90
CA LEU A 39 -2.44 8.31 9.51
C LEU A 39 -3.67 7.52 9.05
N MET A 40 -3.81 7.40 7.74
CA MET A 40 -4.70 6.43 7.11
C MET A 40 -3.89 5.32 6.45
N PHE A 41 -4.32 4.07 6.55
CA PHE A 41 -3.75 2.97 5.77
C PHE A 41 -4.86 2.15 5.10
N TYR A 42 -4.50 1.47 4.02
CA TYR A 42 -5.47 0.90 3.09
C TYR A 42 -5.19 -0.56 2.78
N GLU A 43 -6.17 -1.42 3.02
CA GLU A 43 -6.11 -2.80 2.58
C GLU A 43 -6.73 -3.01 1.19
N LYS A 44 -6.34 -4.12 0.53
CA LYS A 44 -6.84 -4.49 -0.81
C LYS A 44 -8.36 -4.63 -0.90
N ASN A 45 -9.05 -4.83 0.22
CA ASN A 45 -10.49 -5.12 0.28
C ASN A 45 -11.39 -3.89 0.52
N SER A 46 -10.89 -2.69 0.22
CA SER A 46 -11.66 -1.42 0.25
C SER A 46 -11.97 -0.85 1.62
N PHE A 47 -11.29 -1.31 2.67
CA PHE A 47 -11.31 -0.66 3.97
C PHE A 47 -10.16 0.32 4.10
N ILE A 48 -10.51 1.50 4.61
CA ILE A 48 -9.59 2.54 5.04
C ILE A 48 -9.58 2.47 6.56
N TYR A 49 -8.38 2.39 7.11
CA TYR A 49 -8.13 2.42 8.54
C TYR A 49 -7.63 3.80 8.88
N PHE A 50 -8.21 4.42 9.89
CA PHE A 50 -7.69 5.63 10.48
C PHE A 50 -7.25 5.34 11.90
N THR A 51 -6.03 5.70 12.24
CA THR A 51 -5.44 5.43 13.56
C THR A 51 -4.59 6.61 14.01
N ALA A 52 -4.33 6.66 15.31
CA ALA A 52 -3.48 7.67 15.92
C ALA A 52 -2.74 7.09 17.12
N VAL A 53 -1.54 7.62 17.38
CA VAL A 53 -0.64 7.24 18.46
C VAL A 53 0.08 8.47 19.01
N PRO A 54 0.66 8.41 20.22
CA PRO A 54 1.62 9.42 20.65
C PRO A 54 2.77 9.52 19.64
N ALA A 55 3.28 10.72 19.36
CA ALA A 55 4.27 10.93 18.30
C ALA A 55 5.54 10.08 18.49
N LYS A 56 5.93 9.81 19.74
CA LYS A 56 7.05 8.92 20.08
C LYS A 56 6.83 7.44 19.69
N MET A 57 5.60 7.05 19.42
CA MET A 57 5.20 5.67 19.09
C MET A 57 4.99 5.44 17.58
N VAL A 58 5.31 6.41 16.72
CA VAL A 58 5.12 6.28 15.27
C VAL A 58 5.87 5.09 14.68
N ILE A 59 7.11 4.83 15.11
CA ILE A 59 7.89 3.69 14.61
C ILE A 59 7.21 2.36 14.97
N ALA A 60 6.79 2.21 16.23
CA ALA A 60 6.08 1.01 16.68
C ALA A 60 4.73 0.82 15.95
N LEU A 61 4.01 1.91 15.64
CA LEU A 61 2.81 1.85 14.81
C LEU A 61 3.11 1.32 13.40
N LEU A 62 4.18 1.78 12.76
CA LEU A 62 4.56 1.33 11.42
C LEU A 62 4.97 -0.15 11.41
N GLU A 63 5.66 -0.62 12.46
CA GLU A 63 5.98 -2.03 12.66
C GLU A 63 4.70 -2.87 12.86
N TYR A 64 3.79 -2.40 13.72
CA TYR A 64 2.47 -3.05 13.91
C TYR A 64 1.72 -3.21 12.59
N ILE A 65 1.64 -2.16 11.77
CA ILE A 65 0.96 -2.20 10.47
C ILE A 65 1.67 -3.17 9.51
N LYS A 66 3.00 -3.18 9.49
CA LYS A 66 3.77 -4.10 8.64
C LYS A 66 3.52 -5.56 8.99
N ASP A 67 3.39 -5.86 10.27
CA ASP A 67 3.25 -7.24 10.77
C ASP A 67 1.81 -7.75 10.68
N HIS A 68 0.82 -6.91 11.02
CA HIS A 68 -0.59 -7.29 11.08
C HIS A 68 -1.36 -6.98 9.78
N HIS A 69 -0.89 -5.99 9.01
CA HIS A 69 -1.52 -5.51 7.79
C HIS A 69 -0.51 -5.50 6.63
N ARG A 70 0.19 -6.63 6.43
CA ARG A 70 1.36 -6.78 5.53
C ARG A 70 1.20 -6.28 4.09
N PHE A 71 -0.03 -6.15 3.60
CA PHE A 71 -0.32 -5.65 2.24
C PHE A 71 -0.95 -4.27 2.22
N ALA A 72 -0.98 -3.58 3.37
CA ALA A 72 -1.53 -2.25 3.46
C ALA A 72 -0.62 -1.22 2.81
N GLU A 73 -1.24 -0.28 2.12
CA GLU A 73 -0.61 0.95 1.70
C GLU A 73 -0.75 1.96 2.83
N VAL A 74 0.36 2.52 3.31
CA VAL A 74 0.37 3.51 4.39
C VAL A 74 0.34 4.91 3.76
N GLY A 75 -0.63 5.71 4.15
CA GLY A 75 -0.75 7.10 3.72
C GLY A 75 0.16 8.05 4.51
N PRO A 76 0.08 9.37 4.24
CA PRO A 76 0.88 10.37 4.93
C PRO A 76 0.63 10.37 6.45
N ILE A 77 1.69 10.64 7.20
CA ILE A 77 1.65 10.82 8.65
C ILE A 77 1.41 12.31 8.93
N HIS A 78 0.39 12.61 9.73
CA HIS A 78 0.07 13.96 10.16
C HIS A 78 0.31 14.09 11.66
N TYR A 79 1.02 15.13 12.07
CA TYR A 79 1.24 15.46 13.47
C TYR A 79 0.21 16.48 13.96
N PHE A 80 -0.22 16.34 15.21
CA PHE A 80 -1.22 17.23 15.81
C PHE A 80 -1.09 17.29 17.33
N HIS A 81 -1.79 18.28 17.91
CA HIS A 81 -2.06 18.36 19.34
C HIS A 81 -3.56 18.36 19.58
N PHE A 82 -4.02 17.77 20.68
CA PHE A 82 -5.44 17.86 21.06
C PHE A 82 -5.80 19.30 21.43
N LYS A 83 -7.00 19.72 21.03
CA LYS A 83 -7.57 21.00 21.41
C LYS A 83 -7.91 21.08 22.91
N TRP A 84 -8.27 19.94 23.50
CA TRP A 84 -8.72 19.83 24.88
C TRP A 84 -8.06 18.63 25.54
N PHE A 85 -7.78 18.75 26.84
CA PHE A 85 -7.29 17.64 27.66
C PHE A 85 -8.35 16.53 27.79
N ASN A 86 -7.91 15.27 27.74
CA ASN A 86 -8.78 14.08 27.66
C ASN A 86 -9.82 14.21 26.54
N GLY A 87 -9.38 14.75 25.41
CA GLY A 87 -10.22 15.03 24.27
C GLY A 87 -10.46 13.80 23.40
N PHE A 88 -10.95 14.07 22.20
CA PHE A 88 -11.04 13.09 21.13
C PHE A 88 -10.67 13.75 19.81
N ILE A 89 -10.24 12.94 18.86
CA ILE A 89 -10.18 13.34 17.46
C ILE A 89 -11.26 12.60 16.68
N GLU A 90 -11.82 13.25 15.66
CA GLU A 90 -12.92 12.71 14.86
C GLU A 90 -12.76 13.08 13.39
N LEU A 91 -12.90 12.07 12.52
CA LEU A 91 -12.97 12.30 11.08
C LEU A 91 -14.32 12.88 10.70
N ASN A 92 -14.31 14.07 10.10
CA ASN A 92 -15.53 14.76 9.71
C ASN A 92 -15.92 14.47 8.24
N PHE A 93 -17.02 13.74 8.06
CA PHE A 93 -17.57 13.35 6.75
C PHE A 93 -18.75 14.23 6.29
N ASN A 94 -18.86 15.47 6.76
CA ASN A 94 -19.97 16.36 6.40
C ASN A 94 -19.93 16.85 4.95
N GLU A 95 -18.77 16.79 4.28
CA GLU A 95 -18.65 17.14 2.88
C GLU A 95 -19.20 16.04 1.97
N LYS A 96 -19.80 16.44 0.85
CA LYS A 96 -20.31 15.48 -0.14
C LYS A 96 -19.15 14.86 -0.92
N PRO A 97 -19.05 13.52 -1.02
CA PRO A 97 -18.04 12.89 -1.87
C PRO A 97 -18.19 13.25 -3.35
N PRO A 98 -17.15 13.01 -4.18
CA PRO A 98 -17.26 13.13 -5.63
C PRO A 98 -18.42 12.29 -6.20
N ALA A 99 -18.90 12.66 -7.40
CA ALA A 99 -20.09 12.05 -7.98
C ALA A 99 -19.98 10.51 -8.08
N GLY A 100 -21.06 9.83 -7.66
CA GLY A 100 -21.18 8.37 -7.60
C GLY A 100 -20.42 7.68 -6.47
N TRP A 101 -19.68 8.42 -5.64
CA TRP A 101 -19.01 7.85 -4.46
C TRP A 101 -19.85 7.98 -3.19
N THR A 102 -19.79 6.95 -2.36
CA THR A 102 -20.35 6.94 -1.00
C THR A 102 -19.26 6.51 -0.03
N LEU A 103 -19.05 7.31 1.02
CA LEU A 103 -18.20 6.97 2.16
C LEU A 103 -19.07 6.50 3.32
N ILE A 104 -18.68 5.39 3.95
CA ILE A 104 -19.46 4.74 5.01
C ILE A 104 -18.55 4.53 6.22
N PRO A 105 -18.61 5.44 7.20
CA PRO A 105 -18.09 5.20 8.55
C PRO A 105 -18.76 3.96 9.16
N LEU A 106 -17.98 2.93 9.50
CA LEU A 106 -18.53 1.71 10.10
C LEU A 106 -18.76 1.86 11.61
N ILE A 107 -18.10 2.83 12.23
CA ILE A 107 -18.33 3.25 13.61
C ILE A 107 -18.77 4.71 13.54
N LYS A 108 -19.99 5.03 13.98
CA LYS A 108 -20.45 6.41 14.13
C LYS A 108 -20.02 6.90 15.53
N SER A 109 -19.19 7.93 15.70
CA SER A 109 -18.78 9.01 14.80
C SER A 109 -17.27 9.02 14.42
N CYS A 110 -16.69 7.92 13.90
CA CYS A 110 -15.26 7.79 13.54
C CYS A 110 -14.30 8.57 14.46
N ARG A 111 -14.40 8.25 15.76
CA ARG A 111 -13.77 9.00 16.85
C ARG A 111 -12.75 8.13 17.57
N LEU A 112 -11.58 8.71 17.87
CA LEU A 112 -10.55 8.12 18.73
C LEU A 112 -10.38 9.01 19.97
N TYR A 113 -10.48 8.43 21.16
CA TYR A 113 -10.29 9.16 22.41
C TYR A 113 -8.81 9.25 22.76
N GLN A 114 -8.41 10.35 23.41
CA GLN A 114 -7.04 10.56 23.82
C GLN A 114 -6.52 9.44 24.73
N GLU A 115 -7.36 8.94 25.65
CA GLU A 115 -7.01 7.84 26.56
C GLU A 115 -6.71 6.53 25.82
N ASP A 116 -7.47 6.21 24.76
CA ASP A 116 -7.24 5.02 23.95
C ASP A 116 -5.95 5.16 23.15
N ILE A 117 -5.67 6.37 22.64
CA ILE A 117 -4.44 6.70 21.92
C ILE A 117 -3.23 6.58 22.85
N ASP A 118 -3.32 7.14 24.05
CA ASP A 118 -2.25 7.10 25.05
C ASP A 118 -1.96 5.68 25.56
N SER A 119 -2.93 4.75 25.43
CA SER A 119 -2.77 3.36 25.85
C SER A 119 -1.85 2.52 24.95
N PHE A 120 -1.57 2.98 23.73
CA PHE A 120 -0.67 2.27 22.82
C PHE A 120 0.78 2.40 23.28
N ASP A 121 1.34 1.28 23.70
CA ASP A 121 2.69 1.17 24.28
C ASP A 121 3.74 0.56 23.32
N GLY A 122 3.32 0.15 22.12
CA GLY A 122 4.21 -0.40 21.09
C GLY A 122 4.69 -1.83 21.36
N THR A 123 4.13 -2.53 22.35
CA THR A 123 4.39 -3.96 22.56
C THR A 123 3.60 -4.84 21.59
N ASP A 124 3.96 -6.12 21.45
CA ASP A 124 3.29 -7.06 20.54
C ASP A 124 1.80 -7.26 20.87
N GLU A 125 1.40 -7.06 22.14
CA GLU A 125 0.02 -7.16 22.60
C GLU A 125 -0.75 -5.84 22.46
N SER A 126 -0.04 -4.75 22.12
CA SER A 126 -0.59 -3.42 21.96
C SER A 126 -1.34 -3.31 20.64
N ILE A 127 -2.62 -2.92 20.71
CA ILE A 127 -3.43 -2.69 19.52
C ILE A 127 -3.72 -1.18 19.47
N PRO A 128 -3.26 -0.46 18.43
CA PRO A 128 -3.55 0.95 18.31
C PRO A 128 -5.06 1.15 18.07
N PRO A 129 -5.66 2.22 18.59
CA PRO A 129 -7.06 2.49 18.35
C PRO A 129 -7.27 2.83 16.88
N TYR A 130 -8.33 2.31 16.28
CA TYR A 130 -8.62 2.59 14.88
C TYR A 130 -10.12 2.76 14.60
N CYS A 131 -10.39 3.45 13.51
CA CYS A 131 -11.70 3.53 12.87
C CYS A 131 -11.64 2.90 11.49
N PHE A 132 -12.70 2.21 11.10
CA PHE A 132 -12.85 1.69 9.73
C PHE A 132 -13.82 2.54 8.92
N ILE A 133 -13.40 2.87 7.71
CA ILE A 133 -14.23 3.54 6.71
C ILE A 133 -14.26 2.64 5.48
N SER A 134 -15.45 2.31 5.00
CA SER A 134 -15.61 1.71 3.68
C SER A 134 -16.02 2.76 2.67
N PHE A 135 -15.79 2.47 1.40
CA PHE A 135 -16.20 3.33 0.30
C PHE A 135 -16.81 2.48 -0.81
N GLN A 136 -17.76 3.05 -1.52
CA GLN A 136 -18.44 2.41 -2.64
C GLN A 136 -18.58 3.40 -3.80
N GLY A 137 -18.19 2.97 -4.99
CA GLY A 137 -18.48 3.67 -6.24
C GLY A 137 -19.68 3.02 -6.93
N SER A 138 -20.64 3.83 -7.39
CA SER A 138 -21.67 3.41 -8.32
C SER A 138 -21.10 3.24 -9.74
N PRO A 139 -21.84 2.61 -10.68
CA PRO A 139 -21.36 2.43 -12.07
C PRO A 139 -21.08 3.75 -12.82
N ASP A 140 -21.69 4.85 -12.38
CA ASP A 140 -21.52 6.21 -12.89
C ASP A 140 -20.53 7.05 -12.05
N ALA A 141 -19.83 6.45 -11.09
CA ALA A 141 -18.84 7.16 -10.29
C ALA A 141 -17.68 7.67 -11.13
N VAL A 142 -17.19 8.85 -10.79
CA VAL A 142 -15.94 9.36 -11.39
C VAL A 142 -14.79 8.40 -11.07
N PRO A 143 -13.79 8.22 -11.97
CA PRO A 143 -12.77 7.17 -11.82
C PRO A 143 -11.95 7.23 -10.53
N THR A 144 -11.85 8.41 -9.94
CA THR A 144 -11.05 8.67 -8.74
C THR A 144 -11.90 9.30 -7.65
N LEU A 145 -11.88 8.68 -6.48
CA LEU A 145 -12.28 9.27 -5.21
C LEU A 145 -11.12 10.12 -4.69
N HIS A 146 -11.25 11.44 -4.74
CA HIS A 146 -10.39 12.35 -4.02
C HIS A 146 -11.26 13.14 -3.05
N TYR A 147 -11.11 12.85 -1.76
CA TYR A 147 -11.98 13.39 -0.72
C TYR A 147 -11.16 13.90 0.46
N SER A 148 -11.41 15.15 0.85
CA SER A 148 -10.77 15.81 1.99
C SER A 148 -11.55 15.48 3.26
N VAL A 149 -10.85 15.11 4.32
CA VAL A 149 -11.42 14.72 5.61
C VAL A 149 -10.82 15.60 6.70
N PRO A 150 -11.50 16.68 7.11
CA PRO A 150 -11.05 17.50 8.23
C PRO A 150 -11.03 16.69 9.52
N LEU A 151 -9.99 16.89 10.33
CA LEU A 151 -9.88 16.31 11.66
C LEU A 151 -10.44 17.28 12.70
N VAL A 152 -11.47 16.85 13.42
CA VAL A 152 -12.06 17.60 14.54
C VAL A 152 -11.34 17.24 15.82
N GLY A 153 -11.25 18.19 16.77
CA GLY A 153 -10.68 17.96 18.10
C GLY A 153 -9.19 18.27 18.22
N VAL A 154 -8.57 18.77 17.16
CA VAL A 154 -7.17 19.21 17.13
C VAL A 154 -7.01 20.72 17.36
N ALA A 155 -5.87 21.13 17.92
CA ALA A 155 -5.54 22.52 18.20
C ALA A 155 -5.30 23.31 16.91
N ASP A 156 -4.46 22.76 16.02
CA ASP A 156 -4.19 23.28 14.69
C ASP A 156 -4.96 22.46 13.64
N PRO A 157 -5.61 23.10 12.64
CA PRO A 157 -6.38 22.39 11.64
C PRO A 157 -5.56 21.35 10.87
N VAL A 158 -6.01 20.10 10.89
CA VAL A 158 -5.45 18.99 10.11
C VAL A 158 -6.51 18.48 9.14
N THR A 159 -6.11 18.20 7.90
CA THR A 159 -6.98 17.60 6.88
C THR A 159 -6.27 16.40 6.27
N LEU A 160 -6.92 15.25 6.30
CA LEU A 160 -6.45 14.03 5.66
C LEU A 160 -7.11 13.89 4.28
N PHE A 161 -6.49 13.15 3.37
CA PHE A 161 -7.03 12.91 2.03
C PHE A 161 -7.24 11.42 1.78
N ILE A 162 -8.46 11.07 1.40
CA ILE A 162 -8.77 9.76 0.84
C ILE A 162 -8.61 9.89 -0.67
N HIS A 163 -7.59 9.21 -1.21
CA HIS A 163 -7.34 9.13 -2.65
C HIS A 163 -7.41 7.68 -3.13
N ARG A 164 -8.44 7.33 -3.91
CA ARG A 164 -8.65 5.97 -4.44
C ARG A 164 -9.08 6.00 -5.89
N THR A 165 -8.51 5.12 -6.70
CA THR A 165 -8.93 4.94 -8.09
C THR A 165 -9.71 3.63 -8.22
N MET A 166 -10.88 3.66 -8.88
CA MET A 166 -11.55 2.40 -9.25
C MET A 166 -10.64 1.64 -10.20
N LYS A 167 -10.18 0.47 -9.79
CA LYS A 167 -9.62 -0.48 -10.76
C LYS A 167 -10.78 -0.90 -11.65
N SER A 168 -10.70 -0.55 -12.92
CA SER A 168 -11.68 -0.94 -13.93
C SER A 168 -11.96 -2.44 -13.82
N THR A 169 -13.23 -2.81 -13.72
CA THR A 169 -13.70 -4.20 -13.81
C THR A 169 -13.69 -4.71 -15.24
N ALA A 170 -13.01 -4.01 -16.17
CA ALA A 170 -12.64 -4.59 -17.45
C ALA A 170 -12.00 -5.96 -17.16
N PRO A 171 -12.41 -7.03 -17.87
CA PRO A 171 -11.89 -8.36 -17.61
C PRO A 171 -10.37 -8.29 -17.61
N PRO A 172 -9.68 -8.95 -16.64
CA PRO A 172 -8.25 -9.10 -16.71
C PRO A 172 -7.89 -9.57 -18.11
N ALA A 173 -6.85 -9.00 -18.72
CA ALA A 173 -6.27 -9.57 -19.94
C ALA A 173 -6.16 -11.09 -19.73
N ALA A 174 -6.70 -11.86 -20.68
CA ALA A 174 -7.05 -13.27 -20.51
C ALA A 174 -5.99 -14.03 -19.66
N PRO A 175 -6.40 -14.75 -18.60
CA PRO A 175 -5.46 -15.38 -17.69
C PRO A 175 -4.55 -16.32 -18.47
N TYR A 176 -3.25 -16.08 -18.34
CA TYR A 176 -2.24 -17.03 -18.80
C TYR A 176 -2.08 -18.09 -17.72
N THR A 177 -2.13 -19.36 -18.11
CA THR A 177 -1.76 -20.48 -17.24
C THR A 177 -0.39 -20.99 -17.68
N GLY A 178 0.50 -21.16 -16.71
CA GLY A 178 1.76 -21.85 -16.90
C GLY A 178 1.61 -23.34 -16.59
N LEU A 179 2.23 -24.19 -17.40
CA LEU A 179 2.47 -25.59 -17.08
C LEU A 179 3.98 -25.83 -17.03
N VAL A 180 4.38 -26.67 -16.09
CA VAL A 180 5.74 -27.18 -15.99
C VAL A 180 5.69 -28.65 -16.35
N TYR A 181 6.33 -29.00 -17.45
CA TYR A 181 6.59 -30.39 -17.80
C TYR A 181 7.99 -30.76 -17.30
N HIS A 182 8.09 -31.90 -16.64
CA HIS A 182 9.35 -32.46 -16.17
C HIS A 182 9.42 -33.92 -16.58
N GLU A 183 10.48 -34.27 -17.31
CA GLU A 183 10.81 -35.63 -17.66
C GLU A 183 12.27 -35.91 -17.31
N LYS A 184 12.51 -37.11 -16.79
CA LYS A 184 13.85 -37.58 -16.41
C LYS A 184 14.15 -38.86 -17.18
N LYS A 185 15.27 -38.86 -17.89
CA LYS A 185 15.81 -40.05 -18.57
C LYS A 185 17.24 -40.27 -18.10
N GLU A 186 17.48 -41.37 -17.40
CA GLU A 186 18.75 -41.68 -16.75
C GLU A 186 19.24 -40.54 -15.82
N GLU A 187 20.34 -39.86 -16.16
CA GLU A 187 20.90 -38.72 -15.41
C GLU A 187 20.52 -37.35 -16.00
N GLU A 188 19.79 -37.31 -17.13
CA GLU A 188 19.40 -36.08 -17.80
C GLU A 188 17.97 -35.67 -17.42
N HIS A 189 17.78 -34.36 -17.19
CA HIS A 189 16.52 -33.75 -16.81
C HIS A 189 16.09 -32.75 -17.87
N LEU A 190 14.92 -32.96 -18.48
CA LEU A 190 14.29 -31.97 -19.35
C LEU A 190 13.15 -31.30 -18.60
N ILE A 191 13.23 -29.96 -18.51
CA ILE A 191 12.20 -29.14 -17.89
C ILE A 191 11.73 -28.12 -18.93
N ILE A 192 10.44 -28.16 -19.26
CA ILE A 192 9.82 -27.21 -20.19
C ILE A 192 8.78 -26.38 -19.44
N PHE A 193 8.93 -25.06 -19.54
CA PHE A 193 7.99 -24.09 -19.03
C PHE A 193 7.17 -23.51 -20.18
N THR A 194 5.87 -23.77 -20.16
CA THR A 194 4.97 -23.28 -21.21
C THR A 194 3.89 -22.41 -20.59
N ALA A 195 3.84 -21.15 -20.98
CA ALA A 195 2.77 -20.22 -20.63
C ALA A 195 1.87 -20.00 -21.85
N ALA A 196 0.57 -20.24 -21.68
CA ALA A 196 -0.41 -20.00 -22.73
C ALA A 196 -1.66 -19.34 -22.13
N LYS A 197 -2.43 -18.66 -22.97
CA LYS A 197 -3.78 -18.24 -22.57
C LYS A 197 -4.57 -19.48 -22.19
N TYR A 198 -5.39 -19.39 -21.14
CA TYR A 198 -6.15 -20.54 -20.61
C TYR A 198 -6.91 -21.33 -21.70
N LYS A 199 -7.44 -20.65 -22.72
CA LYS A 199 -8.18 -21.27 -23.84
C LYS A 199 -7.31 -22.05 -24.82
N ASP A 200 -6.01 -21.77 -24.87
CA ASP A 200 -5.05 -22.32 -25.82
C ASP A 200 -4.15 -23.40 -25.19
N ILE A 201 -4.37 -23.71 -23.91
CA ILE A 201 -3.48 -24.59 -23.14
C ILE A 201 -3.40 -26.02 -23.68
N SER A 202 -4.49 -26.56 -24.23
CA SER A 202 -4.47 -27.89 -24.85
C SER A 202 -3.54 -27.95 -26.06
N ASN A 203 -3.48 -26.87 -26.84
CA ASN A 203 -2.59 -26.78 -28.00
C ASN A 203 -1.15 -26.64 -27.53
N ALA A 204 -0.91 -25.82 -26.50
CA ALA A 204 0.41 -25.63 -25.91
C ALA A 204 0.99 -26.93 -25.32
N VAL A 205 0.15 -27.74 -24.64
CA VAL A 205 0.53 -29.07 -24.13
C VAL A 205 0.94 -30.01 -25.26
N ASN A 206 0.17 -30.05 -26.36
CA ASN A 206 0.49 -30.91 -27.51
C ASN A 206 1.82 -30.51 -28.16
N VAL A 207 2.10 -29.21 -28.26
CA VAL A 207 3.39 -28.72 -28.79
C VAL A 207 4.54 -29.13 -27.87
N SER A 208 4.42 -28.92 -26.55
CA SER A 208 5.46 -29.32 -25.59
C SER A 208 5.71 -30.83 -25.60
N TYR A 209 4.65 -31.65 -25.68
CA TYR A 209 4.77 -33.10 -25.78
C TYR A 209 5.49 -33.56 -27.07
N ASN A 210 5.19 -32.92 -28.20
CA ASN A 210 5.86 -33.23 -29.47
C ASN A 210 7.34 -32.83 -29.46
N ILE A 211 7.69 -31.70 -28.83
CA ILE A 211 9.09 -31.26 -28.67
C ILE A 211 9.87 -32.27 -27.80
N CYS A 212 9.32 -32.68 -26.65
CA CYS A 212 9.96 -33.69 -25.80
C CYS A 212 10.19 -35.02 -26.53
N ASN A 213 9.19 -35.49 -27.28
CA ASN A 213 9.33 -36.72 -28.05
C ASN A 213 10.37 -36.61 -29.17
N GLN A 214 10.63 -35.41 -29.69
CA GLN A 214 11.63 -35.20 -30.73
C GLN A 214 13.04 -35.12 -30.14
N GLU A 215 13.22 -34.47 -28.98
CA GLU A 215 14.54 -34.38 -28.33
C GLU A 215 14.99 -35.67 -27.63
N PHE A 216 14.08 -36.55 -27.19
CA PHE A 216 14.44 -37.79 -26.50
C PHE A 216 14.45 -39.06 -27.35
N ASN A 217 13.99 -39.00 -28.62
CA ASN A 217 13.98 -40.15 -29.53
C ASN A 217 14.99 -40.06 -30.69
N ASP A 218 15.75 -38.97 -30.80
CA ASP A 218 16.98 -38.89 -31.59
C ASP A 218 18.20 -39.32 -30.74
#